data_AF-A0A0F9U9A6-F1
#
_entry.id   AF-A0A0F9U9A6-F1
#
_cell.length_a   1.000
_cell.length_b   1.000
_cell.length_c   1.000
_cell.angle_alpha   90.00
_cell.angle_beta   90.00
_cell.angle_gamma   90.00
#
_symmetry.space_group_name_H-M   'P 1'
#
loop_
_entity.id
_entity.type
_entity.pdbx_description
1 polymer ?
#
loop_
_entity_poly.entity_id
_entity_poly.type
_entity_poly.pdbx_seq_one_letter_code
_entity_poly.pdbx_strand_id
1 'polypeptide(L)' 'MAVVRYIHHGTWVAVEEDLKGKHQKYCLCYRCDELNTEGNRNLNCPIANALYRLDVLTGITTPVWECPEFYPKEYK' A
#
# COMPACT_ATOMS: atom_id res chain seq x y z
N MET A 1 5.86 13.00 18.50
CA MET A 1 5.82 12.39 17.16
C MET A 1 6.23 13.45 16.15
N ALA A 2 7.28 13.20 15.37
CA ALA A 2 7.77 14.15 14.38
C ALA A 2 7.08 13.93 13.03
N VAL A 3 6.80 15.00 12.29
CA VAL A 3 6.29 14.95 10.91
C VAL A 3 7.43 15.32 9.98
N VAL A 4 7.71 14.46 9.01
CA VAL A 4 8.77 14.65 8.01
C VAL A 4 8.17 14.78 6.60
N ARG A 5 8.90 15.45 5.71
CA ARG A 5 8.53 15.57 4.29
C ARG A 5 9.49 14.80 3.40
N TYR A 6 8.98 14.18 2.35
CA TYR A 6 9.79 13.52 1.34
C TYR A 6 9.09 13.49 -0.02
N ILE A 7 9.83 13.17 -1.08
CA ILE A 7 9.26 13.01 -2.42
C ILE A 7 8.72 11.59 -2.57
N HIS A 8 7.44 11.49 -2.94
CA HIS A 8 6.70 10.26 -3.24
C HIS A 8 5.95 10.45 -4.56
N HIS A 9 6.18 9.57 -5.54
CA HIS A 9 5.68 9.71 -6.93
C HIS A 9 5.91 11.10 -7.54
N GLY A 10 7.06 11.73 -7.27
CA GLY A 10 7.41 13.05 -7.77
C GLY A 10 6.75 14.23 -7.04
N THR A 11 5.94 13.98 -6.02
CA THR A 11 5.24 15.00 -5.24
C THR A 11 5.74 15.04 -3.80
N TRP A 12 5.82 16.23 -3.20
CA TRP A 12 6.13 16.36 -1.77
C TRP A 12 4.94 15.92 -0.92
N VAL A 13 5.16 14.95 -0.05
CA VAL A 13 4.18 14.47 0.93
C VAL A 13 4.71 14.66 2.35
N ALA A 14 3.81 14.75 3.32
CA ALA A 14 4.12 14.77 4.74
C ALA A 14 3.67 13.46 5.39
N VAL A 15 4.46 12.93 6.32
CA VAL A 15 4.15 11.70 7.04
C VAL A 15 4.70 11.76 8.45
N GLU A 16 4.05 11.09 9.40
CA GLU A 16 4.67 10.80 10.69
C GLU A 16 5.95 9.98 10.47
N GLU A 17 7.06 10.43 11.04
CA GLU A 17 8.38 9.83 10.83
C GLU A 17 8.36 8.32 11.11
N ASP A 18 7.70 7.94 12.19
CA ASP A 18 7.57 6.56 12.64
C ASP A 18 6.71 5.68 11.72
N LEU A 19 5.93 6.26 10.81
CA LEU A 19 5.05 5.53 9.88
C LEU A 19 5.58 5.49 8.44
N LYS A 20 6.60 6.28 8.12
CA LYS A 20 7.15 6.36 6.75
C LYS A 20 7.53 4.96 6.23
N GLY A 21 6.88 4.55 5.14
CA GLY A 21 7.10 3.24 4.48
C GLY A 21 6.55 2.02 5.23
N LYS A 22 5.95 2.19 6.41
CA LYS A 22 5.41 1.07 7.20
C LYS A 22 4.04 0.58 6.73
N HIS A 23 3.42 1.22 5.74
CA HIS A 23 2.16 0.74 5.17
C HIS A 23 2.25 -0.71 4.71
N GLN A 24 3.41 -1.16 4.20
CA GLN A 24 3.62 -2.54 3.78
C GLN A 24 3.49 -3.55 4.93
N LYS A 25 3.84 -3.12 6.16
CA LYS A 25 3.72 -3.96 7.36
C LYS A 25 2.27 -4.05 7.84
N TYR A 26 1.51 -2.97 7.71
CA TYR A 26 0.18 -2.84 8.33
C TYR A 26 -0.98 -3.16 7.38
N CYS A 27 -0.82 -2.93 6.10
CA CYS A 27 -1.87 -3.11 5.09
C CYS A 27 -2.15 -4.59 4.83
N LEU A 28 -3.43 -4.98 4.87
CA LEU A 28 -3.89 -6.33 4.55
C LEU A 28 -3.50 -6.76 3.13
N CYS A 29 -3.44 -5.85 2.15
CA CYS A 29 -3.03 -6.22 0.79
C CYS A 29 -1.65 -6.92 0.77
N TYR A 30 -0.69 -6.48 1.59
CA TYR A 30 0.64 -7.10 1.63
C TYR A 30 0.64 -8.51 2.23
N ARG A 31 -0.41 -8.85 2.98
CA ARG A 31 -0.66 -10.16 3.58
C ARG A 31 -1.63 -11.01 2.74
N CYS A 32 -2.16 -10.46 1.64
CA CYS A 32 -3.13 -11.12 0.78
C CYS A 32 -2.42 -11.88 -0.35
N ASP A 33 -2.84 -13.11 -0.61
CA ASP A 33 -2.28 -13.95 -1.69
C ASP A 33 -2.48 -13.35 -3.08
N GLU A 34 -3.54 -12.55 -3.23
CA GLU A 34 -3.88 -11.86 -4.49
C GLU A 34 -3.08 -10.58 -4.75
N LEU A 35 -2.04 -10.28 -3.93
CA LEU A 35 -1.11 -9.20 -4.22
C LEU A 35 0.18 -9.74 -4.86
N ASN A 36 0.33 -9.48 -6.15
CA ASN A 36 1.56 -9.71 -6.89
C ASN A 36 2.59 -8.59 -6.63
N THR A 37 3.60 -8.89 -5.83
CA THR A 37 4.71 -7.97 -5.54
C THR A 37 5.83 -8.01 -6.59
N GLU A 38 5.79 -8.95 -7.53
CA GLU A 38 6.81 -9.16 -8.58
C GLU A 38 6.65 -8.20 -9.77
N GLY A 39 5.69 -7.27 -9.70
CA GLY A 39 5.55 -6.15 -10.62
C GLY A 39 4.51 -6.37 -11.72
N ASN A 40 3.93 -7.56 -11.85
CA ASN A 40 2.83 -7.79 -12.78
C ASN A 40 1.49 -7.37 -12.16
N ARG A 41 1.17 -6.07 -12.27
CA ARG A 41 -0.07 -5.49 -11.72
C ARG A 41 -1.35 -6.07 -12.31
N ASN A 42 -1.31 -6.68 -13.49
CA ASN A 42 -2.48 -7.35 -14.07
C ASN A 42 -2.89 -8.60 -13.28
N LEU A 43 -2.00 -9.11 -12.42
CA LEU A 43 -2.27 -10.24 -11.53
C LEU A 43 -2.76 -9.80 -10.15
N ASN A 44 -2.78 -8.50 -9.85
CA ASN A 44 -3.32 -8.00 -8.58
C ASN A 44 -4.85 -8.02 -8.57
N CYS A 45 -5.42 -8.17 -7.38
CA CYS A 45 -6.84 -7.93 -7.19
C CYS A 45 -7.25 -6.48 -7.56
N PRO A 46 -8.50 -6.24 -8.02
CA PRO A 46 -8.96 -4.91 -8.41
C PRO A 46 -8.84 -3.84 -7.33
N ILE A 47 -9.05 -4.21 -6.05
CA ILE A 47 -8.95 -3.29 -4.90
C ILE A 47 -7.51 -2.80 -4.74
N ALA A 48 -6.52 -3.69 -4.76
CA ALA A 48 -5.12 -3.32 -4.64
C ALA A 48 -4.67 -2.39 -5.78
N ASN A 49 -5.12 -2.65 -7.01
CA ASN A 49 -4.83 -1.79 -8.16
C ASN A 49 -5.49 -0.41 -8.04
N ALA A 50 -6.73 -0.34 -7.55
CA ALA A 50 -7.42 0.94 -7.34
C ALA A 50 -6.71 1.79 -6.28
N LEU A 51 -6.28 1.19 -5.17
CA LEU A 51 -5.54 1.88 -4.11
C LEU A 51 -4.15 2.34 -4.57
N TYR A 52 -3.44 1.50 -5.33
CA TYR A 52 -2.17 1.91 -5.94
C TYR A 52 -2.36 3.07 -6.93
N ARG A 53 -3.42 3.03 -7.74
CA ARG A 53 -3.75 4.14 -8.65
C ARG A 53 -4.04 5.42 -7.88
N LEU A 54 -4.78 5.36 -6.77
CA LEU A 54 -5.03 6.51 -5.90
C LEU A 54 -3.71 7.08 -5.36
N ASP A 55 -2.82 6.22 -4.86
CA ASP A 55 -1.50 6.61 -4.34
C ASP A 55 -0.65 7.33 -5.41
N VAL A 56 -0.59 6.80 -6.62
CA VAL A 56 0.14 7.44 -7.73
C VAL A 56 -0.49 8.78 -8.13
N LEU A 57 -1.82 8.86 -8.19
CA LEU A 57 -2.53 10.08 -8.61
C LEU A 57 -2.50 11.21 -7.58
N THR A 58 -2.45 10.87 -6.29
CA THR A 58 -2.68 11.84 -5.21
C THR A 58 -1.52 11.96 -4.23
N GLY A 59 -0.59 11.00 -4.22
CA GLY A 59 0.44 10.86 -3.20
C GLY A 59 -0.08 10.32 -1.86
N ILE A 60 -1.36 9.90 -1.78
CA ILE A 60 -1.97 9.41 -0.54
C ILE A 60 -1.78 7.89 -0.44
N THR A 61 -0.96 7.47 0.52
CA THR A 61 -0.80 6.05 0.86
C THR A 61 -1.81 5.63 1.93
N THR A 62 -2.73 4.72 1.58
CA THR A 62 -3.77 4.21 2.50
C THR A 62 -3.51 2.74 2.87
N PRO A 63 -3.28 2.40 4.15
CA PRO A 63 -3.29 1.00 4.58
C PRO A 63 -4.73 0.45 4.57
N VAL A 64 -4.89 -0.78 4.10
CA VAL A 64 -6.15 -1.52 4.16
C VAL A 64 -6.21 -2.26 5.49
N TRP A 65 -7.16 -1.91 6.33
CA TRP A 65 -7.39 -2.57 7.63
C TRP A 65 -8.47 -3.65 7.55
N GLU A 66 -9.40 -3.51 6.62
CA GLU A 66 -10.53 -4.42 6.39
C GLU A 66 -10.70 -4.59 4.88
N CYS A 67 -10.95 -5.80 4.41
CA CYS A 67 -11.14 -6.09 2.99
C CYS A 67 -12.09 -7.29 2.81
N PRO A 68 -13.14 -7.17 1.97
CA PRO A 68 -14.09 -8.26 1.73
C PRO A 68 -13.49 -9.41 0.90
N GLU A 69 -12.41 -9.14 0.16
CA GLU A 69 -11.72 -10.10 -0.74
C GLU A 69 -10.38 -10.55 -0.15
N PHE A 70 -10.21 -10.53 1.17
CA PHE A 70 -8.93 -10.90 1.79
C PHE A 70 -8.74 -12.42 1.83
N TYR A 71 -7.71 -12.90 1.13
CA TYR A 71 -7.22 -14.27 1.19
C TYR A 71 -5.81 -14.29 1.77
N PRO A 72 -5.58 -14.83 2.97
CA PRO A 72 -4.26 -14.78 3.60
C PRO A 72 -3.23 -15.57 2.79
N LYS A 73 -2.02 -15.01 2.62
CA LYS A 73 -0.86 -15.78 2.13
C LYS A 73 -0.63 -16.98 3.04
N GLU A 74 -0.63 -18.20 2.51
CA GLU A 74 -0.14 -19.34 3.27
C GLU A 74 1.33 -19.10 3.62
N TYR A 75 1.68 -19.17 4.91
CA TYR A 75 3.06 -19.23 5.32
C TYR A 75 3.61 -20.59 4.88
N LYS A 76 4.15 -20.67 3.65
CA LYS A 76 4.97 -21.80 3.22
C LYS A 76 6.33 -21.76 3.90
#